data_AF-A0A942R9G0-F1
#
_entry.id   AF-A0A942R9G0-F1
#
_cell.length_a   1.000
_cell.length_b   1.000
_cell.length_c   1.000
_cell.angle_alpha   90.00
_cell.angle_beta   90.00
_cell.angle_gamma   90.00
#
_symmetry.space_group_name_H-M   'P 1'
#
loop_
_entity.id
_entity.type
_entity.pdbx_description
1 polymer ?
#
loop_
_entity_poly.entity_id
_entity_poly.type
_entity_poly.pdbx_seq_one_letter_code
_entity_poly.pdbx_strand_id
1 'polypeptide(L)'
;MKNACQKSCFENLEYKNLHMYDNLQSNLVVLRKPLSNDIFAINNWLSDYETWKNYSPTKQFLSFNDVYQLPENTYVITDRLCLIDMGFVSFRCYNKNRKEGLFDIVIGDKRYRKNGYAFDVTVLYLYYLFNNCNVETVRCEILNTNINSYISAVKMGFDYQKTTDIIKKNHEIIYILHFALTKNKFNNNHLINWYITHYKGGDTLWAVETRHQN
;
A
#
# COMPACT_ATOMS: atom_id res chain seq x y z
N MET A 1 -26.55 -4.52 2.69
CA MET A 1 -26.17 -3.40 3.58
C MET A 1 -24.73 -3.02 3.23
N LYS A 2 -24.50 -1.86 2.60
CA LYS A 2 -23.15 -1.36 2.29
C LYS A 2 -22.49 -0.86 3.59
N ASN A 3 -21.30 -1.37 3.91
CA ASN A 3 -20.58 -1.09 5.16
C ASN A 3 -20.31 0.41 5.37
N ALA A 4 -20.46 0.89 6.60
CA ALA A 4 -20.26 2.29 6.99
C ALA A 4 -18.84 2.83 6.67
N CYS A 5 -17.83 1.95 6.62
CA CYS A 5 -16.47 2.31 6.20
C CYS A 5 -16.41 2.77 4.73
N GLN A 6 -17.21 2.15 3.84
CA GLN A 6 -17.34 2.60 2.45
C GLN A 6 -18.00 3.99 2.38
N LYS A 7 -19.09 4.23 3.13
CA LYS A 7 -19.83 5.50 3.06
C LYS A 7 -18.95 6.73 3.36
N SER A 8 -18.03 6.64 4.32
CA SER A 8 -17.13 7.77 4.64
C SER A 8 -16.06 8.04 3.59
N CYS A 9 -15.77 7.07 2.72
CA CYS A 9 -14.81 7.23 1.64
C CYS A 9 -15.42 7.92 0.43
N PHE A 10 -16.71 7.74 0.13
CA PHE A 10 -17.27 8.05 -1.20
C PHE A 10 -17.74 9.49 -1.44
N GLU A 11 -17.74 10.38 -0.44
CA GLU A 11 -18.48 11.65 -0.60
C GLU A 11 -17.68 12.81 -1.22
N ASN A 12 -16.36 12.72 -1.46
CA ASN A 12 -15.58 13.77 -2.15
C ASN A 12 -14.23 13.25 -2.72
N LEU A 13 -14.25 12.22 -3.59
CA LEU A 13 -13.03 11.62 -4.14
C LEU A 13 -12.78 12.06 -5.58
N GLU A 14 -11.88 13.03 -5.75
CA GLU A 14 -11.23 13.30 -7.04
C GLU A 14 -9.93 12.49 -7.12
N TYR A 15 -10.01 11.24 -7.59
CA TYR A 15 -8.83 10.41 -7.86
C TYR A 15 -7.91 11.00 -8.95
N LYS A 16 -8.47 11.85 -9.82
CA LYS A 16 -7.86 12.40 -11.04
C LYS A 16 -6.62 13.29 -10.87
N ASN A 17 -6.11 13.51 -9.65
CA ASN A 17 -5.08 14.52 -9.40
C ASN A 17 -3.74 13.97 -8.87
N LEU A 18 -3.56 12.65 -8.76
CA LEU A 18 -2.27 12.05 -8.39
C LEU A 18 -1.52 11.61 -9.65
N HIS A 19 -0.40 12.27 -9.94
CA HIS A 19 0.41 11.95 -11.12
C HIS A 19 1.14 10.63 -10.93
N MET A 20 0.70 9.57 -11.60
CA MET A 20 1.38 8.26 -11.58
C MET A 20 2.51 8.18 -12.58
N TYR A 21 3.72 7.92 -12.08
CA TYR A 21 4.84 7.53 -12.91
C TYR A 21 4.63 6.12 -13.48
N ASP A 22 5.26 5.84 -14.62
CA ASP A 22 5.14 4.51 -15.24
C ASP A 22 5.80 3.44 -14.36
N ASN A 23 6.98 3.76 -13.81
CA ASN A 23 7.69 2.92 -12.87
C ASN A 23 8.32 3.74 -11.72
N LEU A 24 8.28 3.17 -10.52
CA LEU A 24 9.10 3.58 -9.38
C LEU A 24 10.08 2.45 -9.05
N GLN A 25 11.30 2.76 -8.63
CA GLN A 25 12.31 1.73 -8.36
C GLN A 25 13.08 2.03 -7.08
N SER A 26 13.41 0.97 -6.36
CA SER A 26 14.29 0.99 -5.19
C SER A 26 15.31 -0.16 -5.27
N ASN A 27 15.83 -0.60 -4.11
CA ASN A 27 16.88 -1.60 -4.08
C ASN A 27 16.38 -3.00 -4.45
N LEU A 28 15.24 -3.43 -3.90
CA LEU A 28 14.70 -4.78 -4.09
C LEU A 28 13.57 -4.82 -5.12
N VAL A 29 12.87 -3.71 -5.36
CA VAL A 29 11.63 -3.71 -6.15
C VAL A 29 11.58 -2.69 -7.27
N VAL A 30 10.76 -3.02 -8.26
CA VAL A 30 10.16 -2.09 -9.21
C VAL A 30 8.65 -2.08 -8.94
N LEU A 31 8.07 -0.88 -8.83
CA LEU A 31 6.63 -0.67 -8.81
C LEU A 31 6.22 -0.24 -10.21
N ARG A 32 5.44 -1.07 -10.89
CA ARG A 32 4.96 -0.80 -12.25
C ARG A 32 3.43 -0.67 -12.27
N LYS A 33 2.90 0.06 -13.25
CA LYS A 33 1.45 0.10 -13.46
C LYS A 33 0.90 -1.32 -13.70
N PRO A 34 -0.30 -1.64 -13.17
CA PRO A 34 -0.95 -2.91 -13.45
C PRO A 34 -1.37 -3.01 -14.91
N LEU A 35 -1.19 -4.19 -15.46
CA LEU A 35 -1.67 -4.64 -16.76
C LEU A 35 -2.96 -5.43 -16.59
N SER A 36 -3.74 -5.58 -17.66
CA SER A 36 -5.01 -6.31 -17.61
C SER A 36 -4.86 -7.77 -17.16
N ASN A 37 -3.73 -8.42 -17.45
CA ASN A 37 -3.44 -9.78 -17.04
C ASN A 37 -3.03 -9.91 -15.56
N ASP A 38 -2.63 -8.82 -14.89
CA ASP A 38 -2.26 -8.85 -13.46
C ASP A 38 -3.46 -9.10 -12.54
N ILE A 39 -4.68 -8.82 -13.03
CA ILE A 39 -5.93 -9.04 -12.32
C ILE A 39 -6.03 -10.48 -11.80
N PHE A 40 -5.59 -11.46 -12.60
CA PHE A 40 -5.60 -12.86 -12.19
C PHE A 40 -4.64 -13.13 -11.03
N ALA A 41 -3.42 -12.60 -11.10
CA ALA A 41 -2.41 -12.76 -10.05
C ALA A 41 -2.85 -12.08 -8.75
N ILE A 42 -3.36 -10.85 -8.85
CA ILE A 42 -3.88 -10.08 -7.71
C ILE A 42 -5.05 -10.80 -7.05
N ASN A 43 -5.98 -11.34 -7.85
CA ASN A 43 -7.09 -12.12 -7.32
C ASN A 43 -6.59 -13.36 -6.55
N ASN A 44 -5.61 -14.07 -7.11
CA ASN A 44 -5.01 -15.24 -6.45
C ASN A 44 -4.33 -14.87 -5.12
N TRP A 45 -3.56 -13.78 -5.09
CA TRP A 45 -2.91 -13.32 -3.87
C TRP A 45 -3.92 -12.97 -2.78
N LEU A 46 -5.02 -12.31 -3.14
CA LEU A 46 -6.09 -11.91 -2.21
C LEU A 46 -7.00 -13.07 -1.79
N SER A 47 -7.03 -14.14 -2.59
CA SER A 47 -7.76 -15.38 -2.30
C SER A 47 -6.96 -16.37 -1.45
N ASP A 48 -5.63 -16.22 -1.33
CA ASP A 48 -4.83 -17.04 -0.42
C ASP A 48 -5.24 -16.79 1.04
N TYR A 49 -5.56 -17.85 1.77
CA TYR A 49 -6.07 -17.77 3.14
C TYR A 49 -5.13 -17.00 4.09
N GLU A 50 -3.81 -17.16 3.94
CA GLU A 50 -2.86 -16.45 4.80
C GLU A 50 -2.75 -14.96 4.48
N THR A 51 -2.93 -14.57 3.22
CA THR A 51 -3.08 -13.15 2.87
C THR A 51 -4.41 -12.62 3.38
N TRP A 52 -5.49 -13.33 3.07
CA TRP A 52 -6.86 -12.92 3.35
C TRP A 52 -7.09 -12.66 4.84
N LYS A 53 -6.68 -13.60 5.70
CA LYS A 53 -6.84 -13.48 7.17
C LYS A 53 -6.18 -12.22 7.76
N ASN A 54 -5.23 -11.63 7.03
CA ASN A 54 -4.43 -10.49 7.44
C ASN A 54 -4.82 -9.17 6.72
N TYR A 55 -5.51 -9.26 5.58
CA TYR A 55 -5.84 -8.13 4.71
C TYR A 55 -7.29 -7.66 4.83
N SER A 56 -8.25 -8.58 4.98
CA SER A 56 -9.64 -8.18 5.18
C SER A 56 -10.48 -9.22 5.94
N PRO A 57 -11.09 -8.84 7.06
CA PRO A 57 -12.00 -9.69 7.81
C PRO A 57 -13.42 -9.73 7.24
N THR A 58 -13.78 -8.82 6.32
CA THR A 58 -15.13 -8.69 5.73
C THR A 58 -15.21 -8.87 4.22
N LYS A 59 -14.09 -8.85 3.48
CA LYS A 59 -14.12 -9.19 2.05
C LYS A 59 -14.31 -10.69 1.90
N GLN A 60 -15.54 -11.12 1.60
CA GLN A 60 -15.72 -12.32 0.77
C GLN A 60 -14.77 -12.18 -0.44
N PHE A 61 -14.18 -13.29 -0.89
CA PHE A 61 -13.33 -13.36 -2.08
C PHE A 61 -13.71 -12.27 -3.07
N LEU A 62 -12.79 -11.34 -3.34
CA LEU A 62 -13.06 -10.29 -4.31
C LEU A 62 -13.56 -10.99 -5.56
N SER A 63 -14.75 -10.61 -6.02
CA SER A 63 -15.19 -11.11 -7.31
C SER A 63 -14.19 -10.59 -8.34
N PHE A 64 -14.00 -11.31 -9.45
CA PHE A 64 -13.15 -10.83 -10.54
C PHE A 64 -13.49 -9.37 -10.91
N ASN A 65 -14.78 -9.02 -10.87
CA ASN A 65 -15.29 -7.67 -11.14
C ASN A 65 -14.82 -6.61 -10.13
N ASP A 66 -14.55 -6.97 -8.88
CA ASP A 66 -14.00 -6.04 -7.87
C ASP A 66 -12.50 -5.78 -8.10
N VAL A 67 -11.77 -6.75 -8.68
CA VAL A 67 -10.35 -6.59 -9.05
C VAL A 67 -10.20 -5.72 -10.31
N TYR A 68 -11.21 -5.64 -11.18
CA TYR A 68 -11.23 -4.66 -12.28
C TYR A 68 -11.32 -3.21 -11.81
N GLN A 69 -11.62 -2.96 -10.52
CA GLN A 69 -11.72 -1.62 -9.93
C GLN A 69 -10.58 -1.33 -8.97
N LEU A 70 -9.36 -1.78 -9.27
CA LEU A 70 -8.19 -1.35 -8.51
C LEU A 70 -8.15 0.18 -8.47
N PRO A 71 -7.85 0.79 -7.30
CA PRO A 71 -7.64 2.23 -7.23
C PRO A 71 -6.66 2.66 -8.31
N GLU A 72 -6.92 3.80 -8.97
CA GLU A 72 -6.05 4.30 -10.03
C GLU A 72 -4.58 4.32 -9.57
N ASN A 73 -4.30 4.73 -8.33
CA ASN A 73 -2.97 4.70 -7.71
C ASN A 73 -2.61 3.32 -7.13
N THR A 74 -2.66 2.28 -7.96
CA THR A 74 -2.17 0.93 -7.64
C THR A 74 -0.94 0.63 -8.48
N TYR A 75 0.08 0.04 -7.87
CA TYR A 75 1.24 -0.52 -8.55
C TYR A 75 1.35 -2.02 -8.25
N VAL A 76 1.78 -2.78 -9.25
CA VAL A 76 2.28 -4.15 -9.06
C VAL A 76 3.72 -4.06 -8.55
N ILE A 77 4.01 -4.91 -7.56
CA ILE A 77 5.34 -5.04 -6.96
C ILE A 77 6.06 -6.16 -7.70
N THR A 78 7.17 -5.82 -8.34
CA THR A 78 8.01 -6.74 -9.09
C THR A 78 9.39 -6.82 -8.44
N ASP A 79 9.93 -8.02 -8.31
CA ASP A 79 11.31 -8.20 -7.85
C ASP A 79 12.27 -7.63 -8.89
N ARG A 80 13.19 -6.77 -8.45
CA ARG A 80 14.08 -6.07 -9.37
C ARG A 80 15.07 -7.00 -10.09
N LEU A 81 15.51 -8.08 -9.45
CA LEU A 81 16.55 -8.97 -9.99
C LEU A 81 15.97 -10.09 -10.85
N CYS A 82 14.92 -10.75 -10.37
CA CYS A 82 14.31 -11.88 -11.08
C CYS A 82 13.08 -11.49 -11.92
N LEU A 83 12.61 -10.24 -11.84
CA LEU A 83 11.48 -9.72 -12.60
C LEU A 83 10.18 -10.50 -12.37
N ILE A 84 10.01 -11.01 -11.15
CA ILE A 84 8.82 -11.78 -10.73
C ILE A 84 7.88 -10.85 -9.97
N ASP A 85 6.62 -10.79 -10.42
CA ASP A 85 5.57 -10.08 -9.70
C ASP A 85 5.17 -10.84 -8.44
N MET A 86 5.12 -10.12 -7.32
CA MET A 86 4.98 -10.71 -6.00
C MET A 86 3.84 -10.11 -5.16
N GLY A 87 3.24 -9.01 -5.61
CA GLY A 87 2.28 -8.28 -4.81
C GLY A 87 1.78 -7.00 -5.45
N PHE A 88 1.07 -6.20 -4.67
CA PHE A 88 0.66 -4.87 -5.08
C PHE A 88 0.70 -3.88 -3.89
N VAL A 89 0.80 -2.60 -4.22
CA VAL A 89 0.66 -1.49 -3.28
C VAL A 89 -0.33 -0.49 -3.87
N SER A 90 -1.16 0.12 -3.02
CA SER A 90 -2.15 1.08 -3.49
C SER A 90 -2.34 2.25 -2.53
N PHE A 91 -2.78 3.38 -3.08
CA PHE A 91 -3.22 4.55 -2.33
C PHE A 91 -4.63 4.94 -2.75
N ARG A 92 -5.59 4.86 -1.83
CA ARG A 92 -7.01 5.05 -2.12
C ARG A 92 -7.65 6.07 -1.18
N CYS A 93 -8.88 6.47 -1.52
CA CYS A 93 -9.68 7.37 -0.69
C CYS A 93 -8.97 8.71 -0.41
N TYR A 94 -8.24 9.23 -1.40
CA TYR A 94 -7.50 10.48 -1.26
C TYR A 94 -8.44 11.68 -1.09
N ASN A 95 -8.28 12.38 0.03
CA ASN A 95 -8.94 13.65 0.30
C ASN A 95 -7.99 14.80 -0.01
N LYS A 96 -8.25 15.52 -1.10
CA LYS A 96 -7.42 16.65 -1.56
C LYS A 96 -7.35 17.81 -0.57
N ASN A 97 -8.44 18.09 0.15
CA ASN A 97 -8.50 19.20 1.12
C ASN A 97 -7.66 18.90 2.36
N ARG A 98 -7.69 17.65 2.81
CA ARG A 98 -6.89 17.17 3.96
C ARG A 98 -5.52 16.64 3.57
N LYS A 99 -5.24 16.51 2.26
CA LYS A 99 -4.04 15.90 1.68
C LYS A 99 -3.69 14.56 2.33
N GLU A 100 -4.70 13.70 2.49
CA GLU A 100 -4.54 12.40 3.13
C GLU A 100 -5.25 11.28 2.40
N GLY A 101 -4.82 10.04 2.58
CA GLY A 101 -5.47 8.86 2.01
C GLY A 101 -5.04 7.57 2.69
N LEU A 102 -5.59 6.45 2.23
CA LEU A 102 -5.35 5.11 2.77
C LEU A 102 -4.32 4.38 1.92
N PHE A 103 -3.29 3.86 2.59
CA PHE A 103 -2.25 3.01 2.02
C PHE A 103 -2.56 1.54 2.32
N ASP A 104 -2.49 0.72 1.27
CA ASP A 104 -2.61 -0.73 1.37
C ASP A 104 -1.42 -1.38 0.65
N ILE A 105 -0.90 -2.46 1.23
CA ILE A 105 0.17 -3.27 0.64
C ILE A 105 -0.11 -4.76 0.85
N VAL A 106 0.15 -5.55 -0.19
CA VAL A 106 0.10 -7.01 -0.14
C VAL A 106 1.34 -7.58 -0.79
N ILE A 107 2.12 -8.35 -0.03
CA ILE A 107 3.13 -9.27 -0.57
C ILE A 107 2.45 -10.64 -0.71
N GLY A 108 1.88 -10.85 -1.90
CA GLY A 108 1.05 -12.00 -2.22
C GLY A 108 1.85 -13.30 -2.25
N ASP A 109 3.01 -13.31 -2.88
CA ASP A 109 3.88 -14.48 -2.90
C ASP A 109 4.62 -14.65 -1.57
N LYS A 110 4.38 -15.79 -0.91
CA LYS A 110 4.91 -16.11 0.42
C LYS A 110 6.44 -16.16 0.46
N ARG A 111 7.09 -16.50 -0.65
CA ARG A 111 8.55 -16.60 -0.75
C ARG A 111 9.26 -15.27 -0.52
N TYR A 112 8.55 -14.16 -0.73
CA TYR A 112 9.09 -12.80 -0.60
C TYR A 112 8.72 -12.16 0.75
N ARG A 113 7.91 -12.83 1.58
CA ARG A 113 7.55 -12.33 2.93
C ARG A 113 8.74 -12.44 3.88
N LYS A 114 8.81 -11.51 4.84
CA LYS A 114 9.88 -11.43 5.88
C LYS A 114 11.30 -11.21 5.34
N ASN A 115 11.47 -10.89 4.06
CA ASN A 115 12.76 -10.64 3.42
C ASN A 115 13.03 -9.15 3.10
N GLY A 116 12.33 -8.23 3.77
CA GLY A 116 12.52 -6.78 3.60
C GLY A 116 11.71 -6.12 2.47
N TYR A 117 11.11 -6.88 1.54
CA TYR A 117 10.33 -6.33 0.42
C TYR A 117 9.20 -5.39 0.85
N ALA A 118 8.41 -5.75 1.85
CA ALA A 118 7.33 -4.88 2.34
C ALA A 118 7.87 -3.56 2.89
N PHE A 119 9.04 -3.57 3.54
CA PHE A 119 9.69 -2.36 4.04
C PHE A 119 10.15 -1.49 2.87
N ASP A 120 10.86 -2.06 1.92
CA ASP A 120 11.39 -1.37 0.74
C ASP A 120 10.26 -0.71 -0.10
N VAL A 121 9.22 -1.49 -0.42
CA VAL A 121 8.02 -1.00 -1.13
C VAL A 121 7.36 0.15 -0.37
N THR A 122 7.20 0.01 0.94
CA THR A 122 6.54 1.03 1.76
C THR A 122 7.35 2.32 1.77
N VAL A 123 8.67 2.26 1.96
CA VAL A 123 9.53 3.46 1.93
C VAL A 123 9.49 4.11 0.55
N LEU A 124 9.66 3.33 -0.53
CA LEU A 124 9.60 3.84 -1.90
C LEU A 124 8.28 4.55 -2.19
N TYR A 125 7.16 3.90 -1.85
CA TYR A 125 5.84 4.43 -2.17
C TYR A 125 5.47 5.63 -1.30
N LEU A 126 5.78 5.60 0.01
CA LEU A 126 5.57 6.77 0.89
C LEU A 126 6.43 7.95 0.45
N TYR A 127 7.67 7.71 0.04
CA TYR A 127 8.55 8.75 -0.46
C TYR A 127 7.94 9.45 -1.68
N TYR A 128 7.45 8.66 -2.65
CA TYR A 128 6.72 9.17 -3.81
C TYR A 128 5.46 9.95 -3.40
N LEU A 129 4.64 9.42 -2.48
CA LEU A 129 3.42 10.09 -2.04
C LEU A 129 3.71 11.46 -1.39
N PHE A 130 4.68 11.52 -0.48
CA PHE A 130 5.01 12.75 0.24
C PHE A 130 5.76 13.79 -0.61
N ASN A 131 6.59 13.36 -1.56
CA ASN A 131 7.45 14.28 -2.32
C ASN A 131 6.90 14.64 -3.70
N ASN A 132 6.14 13.76 -4.34
CA ASN A 132 5.67 13.95 -5.72
C ASN A 132 4.15 14.17 -5.81
N CYS A 133 3.39 13.76 -4.79
CA CYS A 133 1.93 13.73 -4.85
C CYS A 133 1.23 14.71 -3.92
N ASN A 134 1.97 15.61 -3.26
CA ASN A 134 1.45 16.61 -2.32
C ASN A 134 0.56 15.98 -1.22
N VAL A 135 0.86 14.74 -0.81
CA VAL A 135 0.25 14.10 0.36
C VAL A 135 0.95 14.62 1.61
N GLU A 136 0.18 14.89 2.67
CA GLU A 136 0.71 15.32 3.97
C GLU A 136 0.54 14.23 5.03
N THR A 137 -0.46 13.37 4.90
CA THR A 137 -0.71 12.27 5.85
C THR A 137 -1.11 11.00 5.12
N VAL A 138 -0.45 9.89 5.43
CA VAL A 138 -0.84 8.56 4.96
C VAL A 138 -1.44 7.79 6.13
N ARG A 139 -2.60 7.16 5.90
CA ARG A 139 -3.28 6.32 6.89
C ARG A 139 -3.20 4.86 6.47
N CYS A 140 -3.22 3.95 7.44
CA CYS A 140 -3.41 2.53 7.16
C CYS A 140 -4.28 1.87 8.23
N GLU A 141 -4.88 0.76 7.85
CA GLU A 141 -5.79 -0.03 8.68
C GLU A 141 -5.18 -1.42 8.86
N ILE A 142 -5.09 -1.88 10.11
CA ILE A 142 -4.42 -3.14 10.45
C ILE A 142 -5.32 -3.94 11.37
N LEU A 143 -5.54 -5.22 11.07
CA LEU A 143 -6.25 -6.10 11.99
C LEU A 143 -5.41 -6.32 13.25
N ASN A 144 -6.06 -6.31 14.42
CA ASN A 144 -5.38 -6.58 15.68
C ASN A 144 -4.68 -7.96 15.72
N THR A 145 -5.11 -8.90 14.90
CA THR A 145 -4.50 -10.22 14.73
C THR A 145 -3.27 -10.21 13.82
N ASN A 146 -3.07 -9.17 13.01
CA ASN A 146 -1.95 -9.05 12.08
C ASN A 146 -0.74 -8.35 12.74
N ILE A 147 -0.09 -9.09 13.65
CA ILE A 147 1.05 -8.62 14.45
C ILE A 147 2.20 -8.13 13.56
N ASN A 148 2.44 -8.77 12.41
CA ASN A 148 3.55 -8.39 11.53
C ASN A 148 3.35 -7.01 10.90
N SER A 149 2.13 -6.72 10.42
CA SER A 149 1.81 -5.39 9.89
C SER A 149 1.83 -4.34 11.01
N TYR A 150 1.34 -4.67 12.21
CA TYR A 150 1.42 -3.77 13.37
C TYR A 150 2.87 -3.39 13.68
N ILE A 151 3.77 -4.38 13.84
CA ILE A 151 5.20 -4.14 14.10
C ILE A 151 5.81 -3.31 12.98
N SER A 152 5.46 -3.60 11.72
CA SER A 152 5.98 -2.86 10.56
C SER A 152 5.53 -1.40 10.58
N ALA A 153 4.26 -1.12 10.86
CA ALA A 153 3.71 0.23 10.94
C ALA A 153 4.40 1.04 12.04
N VAL A 154 4.56 0.46 13.24
CA VAL A 154 5.26 1.11 14.35
C VAL A 154 6.73 1.41 13.98
N LYS A 155 7.44 0.46 13.36
CA LYS A 155 8.83 0.68 12.90
C LYS A 155 8.95 1.80 11.87
N MET A 156 7.93 1.96 11.02
CA MET A 156 7.87 3.04 10.03
C MET A 156 7.49 4.40 10.65
N GLY A 157 7.15 4.44 11.93
CA GLY A 157 6.78 5.67 12.63
C GLY A 157 5.31 6.06 12.46
N PHE A 158 4.44 5.12 12.06
CA PHE A 158 3.00 5.36 12.09
C PHE A 158 2.51 5.44 13.53
N ASP A 159 1.72 6.46 13.83
CA ASP A 159 1.06 6.62 15.12
C ASP A 159 -0.29 5.94 15.12
N TYR A 160 -0.56 5.17 16.17
CA TYR A 160 -1.90 4.70 16.47
C TYR A 160 -2.85 5.88 16.67
N GLN A 161 -4.01 5.81 16.02
CA GLN A 161 -5.04 6.85 16.08
C GLN A 161 -6.24 6.40 16.90
N LYS A 162 -6.79 5.23 16.56
CA LYS A 162 -8.01 4.67 17.17
C LYS A 162 -8.17 3.20 16.81
N THR A 163 -9.11 2.55 17.48
CA THR A 163 -9.60 1.23 17.12
C THR A 163 -11.06 1.38 16.65
N THR A 164 -11.44 0.72 15.55
CA THR A 164 -12.82 0.63 15.08
C THR A 164 -13.22 -0.83 14.85
N ASP A 165 -14.53 -1.01 14.59
CA ASP A 165 -15.20 -2.22 14.13
C ASP A 165 -14.89 -3.51 14.89
N ILE A 166 -15.95 -4.10 15.45
CA ILE A 166 -15.95 -5.45 16.01
C ILE A 166 -16.50 -6.37 14.92
N ILE A 167 -15.64 -7.17 14.32
CA ILE A 167 -16.10 -8.20 13.39
C ILE A 167 -16.20 -9.50 14.17
N LYS A 168 -17.44 -9.95 14.36
CA LYS A 168 -17.71 -11.28 14.90
C LYS A 168 -17.48 -12.31 13.82
N LYS A 169 -16.42 -13.11 13.94
CA LYS A 169 -16.16 -14.26 13.08
C LYS A 169 -16.03 -15.50 13.96
N ASN A 170 -16.93 -16.46 13.81
CA ASN A 170 -16.90 -17.71 14.59
C ASN A 170 -16.80 -17.47 16.12
N HIS A 171 -17.50 -16.45 16.65
CA HIS A 171 -17.44 -15.99 18.05
C HIS A 171 -16.19 -15.22 18.48
N GLU A 172 -15.22 -15.00 17.59
CA GLU A 172 -14.07 -14.13 17.85
C GLU A 172 -14.36 -12.69 17.44
N ILE A 173 -13.90 -11.75 18.26
CA ILE A 173 -13.96 -10.31 17.98
C ILE A 173 -12.62 -9.90 17.34
N ILE A 174 -12.68 -9.48 16.07
CA ILE A 174 -11.54 -8.89 15.36
C ILE A 174 -11.72 -7.37 15.36
N TYR A 175 -10.66 -6.65 15.68
CA TYR A 175 -10.61 -5.19 15.72
C TYR A 175 -9.78 -4.64 14.56
N ILE A 176 -10.17 -3.47 14.04
CA ILE A 176 -9.38 -2.70 13.07
C ILE A 176 -8.65 -1.58 13.81
N LEU A 177 -7.33 -1.61 13.77
CA LEU A 177 -6.44 -0.59 14.32
C LEU A 177 -6.13 0.43 13.22
N HIS A 178 -6.36 1.71 13.51
CA HIS A 178 -6.11 2.82 12.59
C HIS A 178 -4.80 3.50 12.93
N PHE A 179 -3.99 3.72 11.90
CA PHE A 179 -2.67 4.32 12.02
C PHE A 179 -2.54 5.52 11.06
N ALA A 180 -1.69 6.48 11.41
CA ALA A 180 -1.36 7.61 10.54
C ALA A 180 0.13 7.95 10.61
N LEU A 181 0.68 8.34 9.47
CA LEU A 181 2.04 8.84 9.33
C LEU A 181 2.00 10.18 8.60
N THR A 182 2.54 11.23 9.23
CA THR A 182 2.66 12.54 8.60
C THR A 182 3.97 12.67 7.83
N LYS A 183 3.99 13.53 6.81
CA LYS A 183 5.20 13.86 6.05
C LYS A 183 6.35 14.31 6.97
N ASN A 184 6.04 15.11 7.99
CA ASN A 184 7.03 15.55 8.97
C ASN A 184 7.63 14.38 9.76
N LYS A 185 6.80 13.42 10.20
CA LYS A 185 7.31 12.22 10.89
C LYS A 185 8.13 11.32 9.98
N PHE A 186 7.69 11.14 8.73
CA PHE A 186 8.45 10.39 7.74
C PHE A 186 9.84 11.00 7.52
N ASN A 187 9.92 12.32 7.30
CA ASN A 187 11.18 13.03 7.06
C ASN A 187 12.13 13.04 8.27
N ASN A 188 11.60 12.92 9.50
CA ASN A 188 12.41 12.89 10.72
C ASN A 188 12.70 11.47 11.22
N ASN A 189 12.27 10.43 10.50
CA ASN A 189 12.52 9.05 10.91
C ASN A 189 13.95 8.63 10.51
N HIS A 190 14.83 8.47 11.50
CA HIS A 190 16.23 8.09 11.29
C HIS A 190 16.41 6.79 10.52
N LEU A 191 15.56 5.78 10.73
CA LEU A 191 15.65 4.50 10.03
C LEU A 191 15.34 4.68 8.54
N ILE A 192 14.30 5.46 8.22
CA ILE A 192 13.90 5.75 6.84
C ILE A 192 14.97 6.59 6.15
N ASN A 193 15.48 7.63 6.82
CA ASN A 193 16.54 8.48 6.27
C ASN A 193 17.83 7.69 6.02
N TRP A 194 18.22 6.82 6.97
CA TRP A 194 19.35 5.93 6.80
C TRP A 194 19.14 5.01 5.60
N TYR A 195 17.96 4.40 5.47
CA TYR A 195 17.61 3.53 4.36
C TYR A 195 17.70 4.26 3.01
N ILE A 196 17.04 5.40 2.89
CA ILE A 196 17.09 6.23 1.68
C ILE A 196 18.53 6.64 1.36
N THR A 197 19.37 6.96 2.36
CA THR A 197 20.74 7.41 2.11
C THR A 197 21.66 6.28 1.65
N HIS A 198 21.54 5.08 2.22
CA HIS A 198 22.47 3.97 1.98
C HIS A 198 22.02 3.01 0.87
N TYR A 199 20.71 2.99 0.59
CA TYR A 199 20.13 2.20 -0.49
C TYR A 199 19.61 3.06 -1.64
N LYS A 200 19.85 4.39 -1.60
CA LYS A 200 20.04 5.18 -2.81
C LYS A 200 21.27 4.63 -3.53
N GLY A 201 21.06 3.69 -4.45
CA GLY A 201 21.97 3.62 -5.59
C GLY A 201 22.05 5.03 -6.17
N GLY A 202 23.26 5.57 -6.32
CA GLY A 202 23.51 6.97 -6.70
C GLY A 202 22.49 7.50 -7.71
N ASP A 203 21.90 8.65 -7.38
CA ASP A 203 21.09 9.53 -8.23
C ASP A 203 19.87 8.95 -9.00
N THR A 204 19.50 7.68 -8.84
CA THR A 204 18.49 7.01 -9.71
C THR A 204 17.18 6.61 -9.03
N LEU A 205 16.83 7.22 -7.91
CA LEU A 205 15.57 6.95 -7.22
C LEU A 205 14.44 7.85 -7.73
N TRP A 206 14.21 7.92 -9.04
CA TRP A 206 13.18 8.81 -9.58
C TRP A 206 12.59 8.25 -10.86
N ALA A 207 11.29 7.95 -10.80
CA ALA A 207 10.36 8.10 -11.93
C ALA A 207 10.99 8.04 -13.32
N VAL A 208 11.07 6.84 -13.92
CA VAL A 208 11.40 6.76 -15.34
C VAL A 208 10.15 7.20 -16.10
N GLU A 209 10.07 8.47 -16.49
CA GLU A 209 9.19 8.89 -17.58
C GLU A 209 9.72 8.23 -18.85
N THR A 210 9.13 7.09 -19.24
CA THR A 210 9.30 6.59 -20.59
C THR A 210 8.58 7.54 -21.53
N ARG A 211 9.28 8.56 -22.03
CA ARG A 211 8.85 9.27 -23.24
C ARG A 211 8.83 8.24 -24.35
N HIS A 212 7.65 7.75 -24.70
CA HIS A 212 7.46 7.09 -25.98
C HIS A 212 7.74 8.14 -27.06
N GLN A 213 8.95 8.14 -27.60
CA GLN A 213 9.18 8.61 -28.96
C GLN A 213 8.48 7.60 -29.87
N ASN A 214 7.34 7.99 -30.41
CA ASN A 214 6.90 7.78 -31.80
C ASN A 214 5.58 8.52 -32.03
#